data_AF-A0A1I5IY04-F1
#
_entry.id   AF-A0A1I5IY04-F1
#
_cell.length_a   1.000
_cell.length_b   1.000
_cell.length_c   1.000
_cell.angle_alpha   90.00
_cell.angle_beta   90.00
_cell.angle_gamma   90.00
#
_symmetry.space_group_name_H-M   'P 1'
#
loop_
_entity.id
_entity.type
_entity.pdbx_description
1 polymer ?
#
loop_
_entity_poly.entity_id
_entity_poly.type
_entity_poly.pdbx_seq_one_letter_code
_entity_poly.pdbx_strand_id
1 'polypeptide(L)'
;MNLRLDRLVRQMARDPDLLRRAGDDPVAVAAAAGVTVEDVTDVMLVDLAALHARGVHPLLLMQLAGATHTDPMEQLGSLPKDERTRTK
;
A
#
# COMPACT_ATOMS: atom_id res chain seq x y z
N MET A 1 -10.88 -6.05 0.24
CA MET A 1 -9.70 -6.69 -0.39
C MET A 1 -9.64 -6.25 -1.84
N ASN A 2 -8.70 -5.35 -2.14
CA ASN A 2 -8.53 -4.75 -3.47
C ASN A 2 -7.38 -5.44 -4.21
N LEU A 3 -7.70 -6.46 -5.04
CA LEU A 3 -6.71 -7.35 -5.65
C LEU A 3 -5.67 -6.66 -6.54
N ARG A 4 -6.04 -5.55 -7.19
CA ARG A 4 -5.10 -4.79 -8.04
C ARG A 4 -4.10 -4.02 -7.18
N LEU A 5 -4.60 -3.35 -6.15
CA LEU A 5 -3.77 -2.61 -5.20
C LEU A 5 -2.90 -3.56 -4.35
N ASP A 6 -3.45 -4.69 -3.91
CA ASP A 6 -2.70 -5.76 -3.23
C ASP A 6 -1.52 -6.25 -4.08
N ARG A 7 -1.73 -6.44 -5.39
CA ARG A 7 -0.67 -6.83 -6.31
C ARG A 7 0.38 -5.73 -6.44
N LEU A 8 -0.02 -4.47 -6.60
CA LEU A 8 0.90 -3.34 -6.69
C LEU A 8 1.77 -3.22 -5.44
N VAL A 9 1.15 -3.21 -4.25
CA VAL A 9 1.86 -3.14 -2.95
C VAL A 9 2.89 -4.26 -2.84
N ARG A 10 2.51 -5.49 -3.18
CA ARG A 10 3.42 -6.64 -3.17
C ARG A 10 4.58 -6.48 -4.15
N GLN A 11 4.33 -5.94 -5.34
CA GLN A 11 5.38 -5.73 -6.34
C GLN A 11 6.35 -4.64 -5.88
N MET A 12 5.85 -3.49 -5.43
CA MET A 12 6.68 -2.37 -4.98
C MET A 12 7.47 -2.69 -3.71
N ALA A 13 6.93 -3.52 -2.81
CA ALA A 13 7.67 -4.01 -1.64
C ALA A 13 8.82 -4.97 -2.00
N ARG A 14 8.83 -5.55 -3.21
CA ARG A 14 9.84 -6.53 -3.66
C ARG A 14 10.77 -6.00 -4.73
N ASP A 15 10.38 -4.93 -5.42
CA ASP A 15 11.08 -4.36 -6.56
C ASP A 15 11.36 -2.86 -6.31
N PRO A 16 12.55 -2.53 -5.76
CA PRO A 16 12.98 -1.15 -5.55
C PRO A 16 13.04 -0.33 -6.84
N ASP A 17 13.30 -0.97 -7.99
CA ASP A 17 13.32 -0.27 -9.28
C ASP A 17 11.92 0.12 -9.74
N LEU A 18 10.89 -0.66 -9.39
CA LEU A 18 9.50 -0.24 -9.59
C LEU A 18 9.14 0.97 -8.72
N LEU A 19 9.60 1.00 -7.46
CA LEU A 19 9.38 2.14 -6.57
C LEU A 19 10.06 3.41 -7.10
N ARG A 20 11.29 3.30 -7.61
CA ARG A 20 11.99 4.41 -8.27
C ARG A 20 11.25 4.90 -9.52
N ARG A 21 10.81 3.97 -10.39
CA ARG A 21 10.02 4.31 -11.60
C ARG A 21 8.70 5.00 -11.27
N ALA A 22 8.05 4.61 -10.18
CA ALA A 22 6.84 5.27 -9.72
C ALA A 22 7.11 6.74 -9.30
N GLY A 23 8.31 7.03 -8.78
CA GLY A 23 8.79 8.40 -8.54
C GLY A 23 8.97 9.23 -9.80
N ASP A 24 9.45 8.59 -10.88
CA ASP A 24 9.71 9.27 -12.15
C ASP A 24 8.41 9.47 -12.97
N ASP A 25 7.53 8.47 -13.01
CA ASP A 25 6.27 8.49 -13.76
C ASP A 25 5.18 7.64 -13.07
N PRO A 26 4.43 8.22 -12.10
CA PRO A 26 3.37 7.50 -11.40
C PRO A 26 2.17 7.22 -12.30
N VAL A 27 1.96 7.98 -13.39
CA VAL A 27 0.86 7.78 -14.33
C VAL A 27 1.06 6.49 -15.13
N ALA A 28 2.27 6.26 -15.64
CA ALA A 28 2.59 5.03 -16.35
C ALA A 28 2.46 3.80 -15.45
N VAL A 29 2.90 3.88 -14.20
CA VAL A 29 2.77 2.77 -13.23
C VAL A 29 1.30 2.50 -12.90
N ALA A 30 0.51 3.54 -12.66
CA ALA A 30 -0.93 3.42 -12.38
C ALA A 30 -1.66 2.75 -13.55
N ALA A 31 -1.38 3.21 -14.78
CA ALA A 31 -1.95 2.64 -16.00
C ALA A 31 -1.56 1.16 -16.18
N ALA A 32 -0.30 0.81 -15.95
CA ALA A 32 0.20 -0.57 -16.07
C ALA A 32 -0.41 -1.51 -15.02
N ALA A 33 -0.63 -1.01 -13.80
CA ALA A 33 -1.20 -1.78 -12.70
C ALA A 33 -2.75 -1.78 -12.69
N GLY A 34 -3.38 -0.92 -13.50
CA GLY A 34 -4.83 -0.77 -13.53
C GLY A 34 -5.40 -0.21 -12.22
N VAL A 35 -4.66 0.71 -11.60
CA VAL A 35 -5.04 1.42 -10.37
C VAL A 35 -5.03 2.93 -10.61
N THR A 36 -5.38 3.72 -9.60
CA THR A 36 -5.31 5.17 -9.69
C THR A 36 -3.89 5.70 -9.44
N VAL A 37 -3.61 6.93 -9.87
CA VAL A 37 -2.35 7.62 -9.53
C VAL A 37 -2.24 7.86 -8.02
N GLU A 38 -3.37 8.09 -7.37
CA GLU A 38 -3.47 8.22 -5.91
C GLU A 38 -3.03 6.92 -5.21
N ASP A 39 -3.44 5.76 -5.72
CA ASP A 39 -3.00 4.47 -5.20
C ASP A 39 -1.48 4.30 -5.29
N VAL A 40 -0.88 4.68 -6.43
CA VAL A 40 0.60 4.61 -6.59
C VAL A 40 1.29 5.57 -5.61
N THR A 41 0.73 6.77 -5.45
CA THR A 41 1.27 7.81 -4.55
C THR A 41 1.26 7.33 -3.11
N ASP A 42 0.17 6.71 -2.65
CA ASP A 42 0.07 6.21 -1.28
C ASP A 42 1.04 5.05 -1.01
N VAL A 43 1.30 4.18 -2.00
CA VAL A 43 2.33 3.14 -1.87
C VAL A 43 3.73 3.75 -1.80
N MET A 44 4.02 4.78 -2.60
CA MET A 44 5.32 5.45 -2.57
C MET A 44 5.57 6.21 -1.26
N LEU A 45 4.54 6.88 -0.74
CA LEU A 45 4.60 7.59 0.52
C LEU A 45 4.53 6.67 1.73
N VAL A 46 4.29 5.37 1.50
CA VAL A 46 4.07 4.38 2.56
C VAL A 46 2.94 4.84 3.49
N ASP A 47 1.86 5.38 2.92
CA ASP A 47 0.67 5.76 3.69
C ASP A 47 -0.15 4.51 4.00
N LEU A 48 0.27 3.79 5.05
CA LEU A 48 -0.33 2.52 5.42
C LEU A 48 -1.80 2.68 5.85
N ALA A 49 -2.17 3.83 6.40
CA ALA A 49 -3.53 4.14 6.81
C ALA A 49 -4.45 4.32 5.60
N ALA A 50 -4.04 5.10 4.60
CA ALA A 50 -4.77 5.27 3.35
C ALA A 50 -4.91 3.95 2.59
N LEU A 51 -3.84 3.17 2.49
CA LEU A 51 -3.85 1.85 1.83
C LEU A 51 -4.78 0.86 2.56
N HIS A 52 -4.79 0.88 3.90
CA HIS A 52 -5.72 0.08 4.68
C HIS A 52 -7.17 0.48 4.43
N ALA A 53 -7.47 1.77 4.43
CA ALA A 53 -8.81 2.30 4.14
C ALA A 53 -9.29 1.94 2.71
N ARG A 54 -8.36 1.80 1.75
CA ARG A 54 -8.64 1.29 0.40
C ARG A 54 -8.73 -0.23 0.30
N GLY A 55 -8.66 -0.92 1.44
CA GLY A 55 -8.91 -2.35 1.56
C GLY A 55 -7.73 -3.22 1.15
N VAL A 56 -6.50 -2.71 1.25
CA VAL A 56 -5.27 -3.51 1.12
C VAL A 56 -5.16 -4.49 2.27
N HIS A 57 -4.72 -5.71 1.97
CA HIS A 57 -4.58 -6.75 2.99
C HIS A 57 -3.50 -6.38 4.04
N PRO A 58 -3.78 -6.47 5.35
CA PRO A 58 -2.84 -6.05 6.41
C PRO A 58 -1.44 -6.67 6.33
N LEU A 59 -1.35 -7.96 5.95
CA LEU A 59 -0.05 -8.63 5.75
C LEU A 59 0.83 -7.94 4.68
N LEU A 60 0.21 -7.39 3.63
CA LEU A 60 0.94 -6.69 2.57
C LEU A 60 1.45 -5.33 3.04
N LEU A 61 0.69 -4.65 3.90
CA LEU A 61 1.12 -3.40 4.54
C LEU A 61 2.35 -3.64 5.44
N MET A 62 2.37 -4.74 6.20
CA MET A 62 3.55 -5.11 6.99
C MET A 62 4.76 -5.44 6.11
N GLN A 63 4.55 -6.09 4.97
CA GLN A 63 5.62 -6.38 4.01
C GLN A 63 6.19 -5.10 3.39
N LEU A 64 5.31 -4.16 3.01
CA LEU A 64 5.72 -2.85 2.50
C LEU A 64 6.53 -2.09 3.54
N ALA A 65 6.03 -1.98 4.77
CA ALA A 65 6.72 -1.29 5.87
C ALA A 65 8.10 -1.90 6.16
N GLY A 66 8.20 -3.23 6.15
CA GLY A 66 9.48 -3.93 6.30
C GLY A 66 10.47 -3.65 5.15
N ALA A 67 9.97 -3.52 3.92
CA ALA A 67 10.79 -3.21 2.74
C ALA A 67 11.26 -1.74 2.71
N THR A 68 10.50 -0.81 3.29
CA THR A 68 10.80 0.62 3.33
C THR A 68 11.40 1.10 4.65
N HIS A 69 11.66 0.19 5.59
CA HIS A 69 12.16 0.48 6.94
C HIS A 69 11.28 1.48 7.72
N THR A 70 9.96 1.40 7.52
CA THR A 70 8.95 2.21 8.22
C THR A 70 8.37 1.41 9.39
N ASP A 71 8.09 2.04 10.53
CA ASP A 71 7.36 1.37 11.62
C ASP A 71 5.85 1.34 11.30
N PRO A 72 5.26 0.17 11.03
CA PRO A 72 3.84 0.08 10.70
C PRO A 72 2.91 0.34 11.89
N MET A 73 3.39 0.18 13.13
CA MET A 73 2.55 0.27 14.32
C MET A 73 2.21 1.71 14.70
N GLU A 74 3.08 2.66 14.38
CA GLU A 74 2.81 4.09 14.57
C GLU A 74 1.71 4.59 13.62
N GLN A 75 1.66 4.07 12.39
CA GLN A 75 0.71 4.51 11.37
C GLN A 75 -0.63 3.78 11.40
N LEU A 76 -0.62 2.46 11.67
CA LEU A 76 -1.85 1.65 11.74
C LEU A 76 -2.50 1.69 13.14
N GLY A 77 -1.73 2.02 14.18
CA GLY A 77 -2.21 2.08 15.57
C GLY A 77 -3.16 3.25 15.86
N SER A 78 -3.20 4.26 14.98
CA SER A 78 -4.11 5.41 15.06
C SER A 78 -5.49 5.13 14.44
N LEU A 79 -5.69 3.98 13.78
CA LEU A 79 -6.97 3.60 13.20
C LEU A 79 -7.95 3.14 14.30
N PRO A 80 -9.20 3.65 14.31
CA PRO A 80 -10.20 3.26 15.32
C PRO A 80 -10.49 1.75 15.27
N LYS A 81 -10.70 1.15 16.45
CA LYS A 81 -10.83 -0.31 16.70
C LYS A 81 -11.98 -1.02 15.95
N ASP A 82 -12.83 -0.32 15.21
CA ASP A 82 -14.13 -0.82 14.72
C ASP A 82 -14.06 -1.83 13.56
N GLU A 83 -12.89 -2.06 12.95
CA GLU A 83 -12.73 -3.09 11.91
C GLU A 83 -12.32 -4.48 12.45
N ARG A 84 -12.12 -4.64 13.76
CA ARG A 84 -11.70 -5.93 14.36
C ARG A 84 -12.83 -6.96 14.50
N THR A 85 -14.09 -6.57 14.28
CA THR A 85 -15.25 -7.43 14.52
C THR A 85 -16.29 -7.29 13.42
N ARG A 86 -16.00 -7.79 12.21
CA ARG A 86 -17.06 -8.15 11.26
C ARG A 86 -16.91 -9.59 10.77
N THR A 87 -16.89 -10.49 11.75
CA THR A 87 -17.28 -11.89 11.59
C THR A 87 -18.17 -12.26 12.78
N LYS A 88 -19.47 -12.04 12.61
CA LYS A 88 -20.54 -12.90 13.12
C LYS A 88 -21.67 -12.90 12.11
#